data_AF-A0A972ACV9-F1
#
_entry.id   AF-A0A972ACV9-F1
#
_cell.length_a   1.000
_cell.length_b   1.000
_cell.length_c   1.000
_cell.angle_alpha   90.00
_cell.angle_beta   90.00
_cell.angle_gamma   90.00
#
_symmetry.space_group_name_H-M   'P 1'
#
loop_
_entity.id
_entity.type
_entity.pdbx_description
1 polymer ?
#
loop_
_entity_poly.entity_id
_entity_poly.type
_entity_poly.pdbx_seq_one_letter_code
_entity_poly.pdbx_strand_id
1 'polypeptide(L)'
;MLRLFDMNREQLKALAEYRDVLDKGQFFRRNFWQDEKTKTGIHPNCQVITRYCFEYIEGITPDMLPGYNLKQLKEILAKNRLSGMLQTVFNNDVVEVLKNAYPDEFKKRTLAEWMWSRHGTWKNDKYVIEAVQYMVLREGIRRVELIPEYDWKKRLLKYGIYNILSRFDWCIYKLFDFVYPGRFHPADFKYKTKWRTDSVRESYENAFRLMSRVFSENRLCDNDIMLLNNAGFRKLGLISMLLTLFDGKPLIAKEFYFYRTIGNTENQEKLKEQIRKATTKREDETIKKRLSQVSTGRYIYNLHANSGLYSYLKRCASKRGMKINELVAQFGFIYKSSRAEQKPIDPEEIRKLRKEGLTYAEIAARLESNPTTISSLCRKYFGGDPLIPRPIDDYITVQELMDRHRIDHKTIMKLVQQNNFENHVTIRHRYLKKSEIIPSILEYKKQSLHHKALINRYGG
;
A
#
# COMPACT_ATOMS: atom_id res chain seq x y z
N MET A 1 48.72 -4.57 27.54
CA MET A 1 50.03 -4.93 28.11
C MET A 1 50.88 -5.62 27.06
N LEU A 2 51.94 -4.92 26.62
CA LEU A 2 52.98 -5.49 25.74
C LEU A 2 53.63 -6.71 26.40
N ARG A 3 53.61 -7.85 25.72
CA ARG A 3 54.35 -9.05 26.13
C ARG A 3 55.72 -9.01 25.46
N LEU A 4 56.76 -8.69 26.23
CA LEU A 4 58.14 -8.57 25.74
C LEU A 4 58.65 -9.85 25.05
N PHE A 5 58.14 -11.02 25.46
CA PHE A 5 58.49 -12.32 24.90
C PHE A 5 57.88 -12.62 23.52
N ASP A 6 56.87 -11.85 23.10
CA ASP A 6 56.23 -12.01 21.78
C ASP A 6 56.90 -11.12 20.71
N MET A 7 57.92 -10.34 21.09
CA MET A 7 58.58 -9.38 20.20
C MET A 7 59.75 -10.01 19.47
N ASN A 8 59.94 -9.61 18.21
CA ASN A 8 61.12 -10.01 17.47
C ASN A 8 62.38 -9.25 17.94
N ARG A 9 63.56 -9.75 17.54
CA ARG A 9 64.84 -9.15 17.92
C ARG A 9 64.97 -7.68 17.52
N GLU A 10 64.38 -7.26 16.41
CA GLU A 10 64.43 -5.87 15.95
C GLU A 10 63.60 -4.93 16.84
N GLN A 11 62.40 -5.36 17.21
CA GLN A 11 61.50 -4.60 18.09
C GLN A 11 62.10 -4.43 19.49
N LEU A 12 62.77 -5.46 20.01
CA LEU A 12 63.49 -5.37 21.29
C LEU A 12 64.65 -4.37 21.22
N LYS A 13 65.41 -4.36 20.11
CA LYS A 13 66.46 -3.36 19.89
C LYS A 13 65.89 -1.94 19.79
N ALA A 14 64.78 -1.77 19.07
CA ALA A 14 64.10 -0.49 18.94
C ALA A 14 63.60 0.05 20.30
N LEU A 15 63.08 -0.83 21.17
CA LEU A 15 62.70 -0.46 22.54
C LEU A 15 63.89 -0.06 23.40
N ALA A 16 64.99 -0.82 23.33
CA ALA A 16 66.21 -0.48 24.07
C ALA A 16 66.74 0.89 23.64
N GLU A 17 66.75 1.16 22.33
CA GLU A 17 67.14 2.46 21.78
C GLU A 17 66.19 3.58 22.23
N TYR A 18 64.88 3.33 22.24
CA TYR A 18 63.92 4.32 22.73
C TYR A 18 64.11 4.61 24.23
N ARG A 19 64.41 3.59 25.03
CA ARG A 19 64.73 3.78 26.45
C ARG A 19 65.98 4.63 26.63
N ASP A 20 67.04 4.40 25.85
CA ASP A 20 68.24 5.25 25.88
C ASP A 20 67.94 6.72 25.50
N VAL A 21 67.04 6.95 24.54
CA VAL A 21 66.57 8.30 24.16
C VAL A 21 65.88 9.02 25.32
N LEU A 22 65.13 8.28 26.15
CA LEU A 22 64.43 8.82 27.32
C LEU A 22 65.37 9.01 28.52
N ASP A 23 66.14 7.97 28.87
CA ASP A 23 66.96 7.93 30.09
C ASP A 23 68.22 8.80 29.96
N LYS A 24 68.88 8.77 28.80
CA LYS A 24 70.15 9.48 28.55
C LYS A 24 69.96 10.79 27.78
N GLY A 25 68.74 11.06 27.33
CA GLY A 25 68.44 12.25 26.53
C GLY A 25 69.10 12.26 25.15
N GLN A 26 69.54 11.12 24.63
CA GLN A 26 70.14 11.00 23.31
C GLN A 26 69.08 11.09 22.19
N PHE A 27 69.53 11.26 20.95
CA PHE A 27 68.67 11.17 19.78
C PHE A 27 68.63 9.73 19.26
N PHE A 28 67.55 9.38 18.56
CA PHE A 28 67.53 8.14 17.76
C PHE A 28 68.70 8.14 16.77
N ARG A 29 69.23 6.95 16.47
CA ARG A 29 70.31 6.80 15.50
C ARG A 29 69.90 7.38 14.15
N ARG A 30 70.90 7.82 13.39
CA ARG A 30 70.68 8.37 12.04
C ARG A 30 69.88 7.36 11.19
N ASN A 31 68.90 7.87 10.47
CA ASN A 31 67.99 7.10 9.60
C ASN A 31 67.03 6.13 10.28
N PHE A 32 66.97 6.05 11.62
CA PHE A 32 66.05 5.15 12.34
C PHE A 32 64.61 5.19 11.80
N TRP A 33 64.05 6.39 11.67
CA TRP A 33 62.69 6.59 11.16
C TRP A 33 62.57 6.44 9.64
N GLN A 34 63.64 6.69 8.89
CA GLN A 34 63.63 6.52 7.44
C GLN A 34 63.61 5.04 7.05
N ASP A 35 64.39 4.21 7.76
CA ASP A 35 64.40 2.75 7.60
C ASP A 35 63.02 2.14 7.89
N GLU A 36 62.26 2.77 8.79
CA GLU A 36 60.92 2.32 9.10
C GLU A 36 59.89 2.79 8.07
N LYS A 37 60.04 4.02 7.55
CA LYS A 37 59.18 4.59 6.50
C LYS A 37 59.21 3.78 5.20
N THR A 38 60.34 3.18 4.85
CA THR A 38 60.49 2.37 3.63
C THR A 38 59.78 1.02 3.72
N LYS A 39 59.39 0.56 4.92
CA LYS A 39 58.61 -0.67 5.11
C LYS A 39 57.15 -0.46 4.69
N THR A 40 56.57 -1.45 4.04
CA THR A 40 55.16 -1.44 3.63
C THR A 40 54.27 -2.08 4.69
N GLY A 41 53.12 -1.48 4.96
CA GLY A 41 52.14 -2.00 5.92
C GLY A 41 52.36 -1.54 7.35
N ILE A 42 52.36 -2.48 8.31
CA ILE A 42 52.59 -2.17 9.72
C ILE A 42 54.07 -1.85 9.93
N HIS A 43 54.34 -0.73 10.57
CA HIS A 43 55.67 -0.30 11.01
C HIS A 43 55.95 -0.91 12.40
N PRO A 44 56.64 -2.06 12.49
CA PRO A 44 56.76 -2.84 13.73
C PRO A 44 57.48 -2.10 14.87
N ASN A 45 58.50 -1.28 14.56
CA ASN A 45 59.24 -0.52 15.56
C ASN A 45 58.40 0.64 16.07
N CYS A 46 57.73 1.37 15.16
CA CYS A 46 56.79 2.43 15.53
C CYS A 46 55.64 1.88 16.38
N GLN A 47 55.12 0.69 16.06
CA GLN A 47 54.03 0.07 16.81
C GLN A 47 54.45 -0.17 18.25
N VAL A 48 55.58 -0.84 18.46
CA VAL A 48 56.04 -1.21 19.80
C VAL A 48 56.44 0.02 20.61
N ILE A 49 57.15 0.99 20.01
CA ILE A 49 57.53 2.26 20.66
C ILE A 49 56.28 3.07 21.06
N THR A 50 55.30 3.19 20.18
CA THR A 50 54.06 3.92 20.46
C THR A 50 53.27 3.28 21.60
N ARG A 51 53.16 1.95 21.59
CA ARG A 51 52.50 1.21 22.67
C ARG A 51 53.25 1.34 23.99
N TYR A 52 54.57 1.33 23.97
CA TYR A 52 55.37 1.53 25.17
C TYR A 52 55.17 2.94 25.73
N CYS A 53 55.20 3.96 24.86
CA CYS A 53 54.94 5.34 25.24
C CYS A 53 53.56 5.51 25.90
N PHE A 54 52.48 5.01 25.28
CA PHE A 54 51.15 5.17 25.84
C PHE A 54 50.90 4.25 27.04
N GLU A 55 51.12 2.94 26.90
CA GLU A 55 50.75 1.96 27.94
C GLU A 55 51.64 2.05 29.19
N TYR A 56 52.95 2.28 29.03
CA TYR A 56 53.91 2.19 30.15
C TYR A 56 54.40 3.54 30.66
N ILE A 57 54.67 4.51 29.78
CA ILE A 57 55.19 5.82 30.23
C ILE A 57 54.03 6.70 30.74
N GLU A 58 52.96 6.80 29.95
CA GLU A 58 51.83 7.68 30.26
C GLU A 58 50.67 6.96 30.95
N GLY A 59 50.71 5.62 31.05
CA GLY A 59 49.65 4.83 31.68
C GLY A 59 48.31 4.83 30.94
N ILE A 60 48.31 5.21 29.65
CA ILE A 60 47.13 5.32 28.80
C ILE A 60 46.92 3.99 28.08
N THR A 61 45.97 3.21 28.56
CA THR A 61 45.53 1.99 27.88
C THR A 61 44.62 2.32 26.69
N PRO A 62 44.44 1.39 25.73
CA PRO A 62 43.62 1.66 24.54
C PRO A 62 42.19 2.09 24.85
N ASP A 63 41.59 1.59 25.93
CA ASP A 63 40.26 1.95 26.42
C ASP A 63 40.17 3.38 26.99
N MET A 64 41.30 3.98 27.37
CA MET A 64 41.39 5.36 27.86
C MET A 64 41.61 6.38 26.76
N LEU A 65 42.12 5.97 25.58
CA LEU A 65 42.32 6.85 24.43
C LEU A 65 41.09 7.70 24.08
N PRO A 66 39.84 7.19 24.19
CA PRO A 66 38.66 7.99 23.95
C PRO A 66 38.53 9.28 24.78
N GLY A 67 39.16 9.34 25.97
CA GLY A 67 39.19 10.51 26.85
C GLY A 67 40.07 11.66 26.36
N TYR A 68 40.92 11.43 25.35
CA TYR A 68 41.85 12.41 24.81
C TYR A 68 41.37 12.94 23.46
N ASN A 69 41.88 14.10 23.05
CA ASN A 69 41.75 14.59 21.67
C ASN A 69 43.07 14.42 20.89
N LEU A 70 43.01 14.52 19.55
CA LEU A 70 44.19 14.30 18.69
C LEU A 70 45.34 15.28 18.97
N LYS A 71 45.04 16.50 19.43
CA LYS A 71 46.06 17.50 19.78
C LYS A 71 46.79 17.11 21.06
N GLN A 72 46.06 16.68 22.09
CA GLN A 72 46.64 16.17 23.34
C GLN A 72 47.51 14.94 23.10
N LEU A 73 47.04 13.99 22.28
CA LEU A 73 47.82 12.81 21.92
C LEU A 73 49.09 13.19 21.12
N LYS A 74 49.01 14.21 20.25
CA LYS A 74 50.18 14.77 19.57
C LYS A 74 51.19 15.37 20.56
N GLU A 75 50.70 16.13 21.54
CA GLU A 75 51.53 16.75 22.59
C GLU A 75 52.22 15.68 23.46
N ILE A 76 51.51 14.60 23.81
CA ILE A 76 52.07 13.45 24.53
C ILE A 76 53.20 12.80 23.72
N LEU A 77 52.98 12.53 22.44
CA LEU A 77 54.03 11.96 21.57
C LEU A 77 55.23 12.90 21.46
N ALA A 78 55.01 14.21 21.34
CA ALA A 78 56.07 15.20 21.26
C ALA A 78 56.89 15.30 22.56
N LYS A 79 56.21 15.35 23.72
CA LYS A 79 56.82 15.35 25.06
C LYS A 79 57.71 14.13 25.27
N ASN A 80 57.30 12.97 24.76
CA ASN A 80 58.04 11.71 24.84
C ASN A 80 59.03 11.49 23.69
N ARG A 81 59.50 12.58 23.05
CA ARG A 81 60.54 12.59 22.01
C ARG A 81 60.20 11.80 20.73
N LEU A 82 58.93 11.60 20.42
CA LEU A 82 58.46 10.88 19.23
C LEU A 82 58.07 11.81 18.06
N SER A 83 58.41 13.11 18.11
CA SER A 83 58.16 14.05 17.02
C SER A 83 58.77 13.61 15.68
N GLY A 84 59.97 13.02 15.72
CA GLY A 84 60.66 12.50 14.53
C GLY A 84 59.87 11.37 13.86
N MET A 85 59.36 10.41 14.64
CA MET A 85 58.48 9.34 14.15
C MET A 85 57.24 9.91 13.49
N LEU A 86 56.58 10.84 14.18
CA LEU A 86 55.33 11.45 13.74
C LEU A 86 55.53 12.18 12.41
N GLN A 87 56.61 12.96 12.24
CA GLN A 87 56.88 13.69 11.02
C GLN A 87 57.36 12.79 9.88
N THR A 88 58.33 11.91 10.13
CA THR A 88 59.01 11.15 9.08
C THR A 88 58.18 9.98 8.57
N VAL A 89 57.58 9.20 9.47
CA VAL A 89 56.86 7.96 9.12
C VAL A 89 55.41 8.24 8.81
N PHE A 90 54.73 9.04 9.65
CA PHE A 90 53.27 9.22 9.59
C PHE A 90 52.83 10.59 9.06
N ASN A 91 53.76 11.41 8.54
CA ASN A 91 53.46 12.73 7.97
C ASN A 91 52.57 13.62 8.87
N ASN A 92 52.87 13.64 10.17
CA ASN A 92 52.12 14.34 11.21
C ASN A 92 50.70 13.83 11.50
N ASP A 93 50.36 12.63 11.04
CA ASP A 93 49.06 12.01 11.28
C ASP A 93 49.05 11.10 12.52
N VAL A 94 48.48 11.61 13.61
CA VAL A 94 48.32 10.87 14.87
C VAL A 94 47.38 9.67 14.71
N VAL A 95 46.42 9.74 13.79
CA VAL A 95 45.49 8.63 13.56
C VAL A 95 46.22 7.42 12.97
N GLU A 96 47.08 7.61 11.97
CA GLU A 96 47.86 6.50 11.40
C GLU A 96 48.83 5.91 12.43
N VAL A 97 49.40 6.72 13.33
CA VAL A 97 50.18 6.24 14.48
C VAL A 97 49.36 5.29 15.35
N LEU A 98 48.12 5.68 15.71
CA LEU A 98 47.25 4.85 16.54
C LEU A 98 46.76 3.59 15.81
N LYS A 99 46.43 3.67 14.51
CA LYS A 99 46.07 2.50 13.69
C LYS A 99 47.21 1.50 13.61
N ASN A 100 48.44 1.98 13.48
CA ASN A 100 49.64 1.16 13.50
C ASN A 100 49.89 0.52 14.89
N ALA A 101 49.66 1.27 15.96
CA ALA A 101 49.84 0.81 17.34
C ALA A 101 48.80 -0.24 17.77
N TYR A 102 47.52 -0.03 17.43
CA TYR A 102 46.40 -0.82 17.94
C TYR A 102 45.50 -1.37 16.83
N PRO A 103 46.03 -2.11 15.84
CA PRO A 103 45.26 -2.53 14.67
C PRO A 103 44.01 -3.32 15.05
N ASP A 104 44.08 -4.18 16.06
CA ASP A 104 42.95 -4.99 16.49
C ASP A 104 41.89 -4.19 17.25
N GLU A 105 42.27 -3.12 17.96
CA GLU A 105 41.29 -2.26 18.65
C GLU A 105 40.53 -1.37 17.65
N PHE A 106 41.19 -0.96 16.57
CA PHE A 106 40.50 -0.36 15.42
C PHE A 106 39.60 -1.35 14.68
N LYS A 107 39.94 -2.66 14.65
CA LYS A 107 39.02 -3.71 14.18
C LYS A 107 37.85 -3.95 15.15
N LYS A 108 38.07 -3.83 16.47
CA LYS A 108 37.08 -4.06 17.55
C LYS A 108 36.10 -2.90 17.78
N ARG A 109 36.11 -1.87 16.93
CA ARG A 109 35.04 -0.86 16.73
C ARG A 109 35.10 0.38 17.62
N THR A 110 35.49 0.26 18.90
CA THR A 110 35.46 1.38 19.86
C THR A 110 36.37 2.55 19.45
N LEU A 111 37.62 2.26 19.08
CA LEU A 111 38.55 3.31 18.66
C LEU A 111 38.24 3.88 17.28
N ALA A 112 37.68 3.07 16.37
CA ALA A 112 37.27 3.53 15.06
C ALA A 112 36.13 4.56 15.16
N GLU A 113 35.10 4.28 15.95
CA GLU A 113 33.96 5.18 16.15
C GLU A 113 34.36 6.47 16.89
N TRP A 114 35.18 6.35 17.95
CA TRP A 114 35.71 7.52 18.64
C TRP A 114 36.54 8.41 17.71
N MET A 115 37.43 7.83 16.90
CA MET A 115 38.29 8.58 15.97
C MET A 115 37.48 9.45 15.01
N TRP A 116 36.40 8.91 14.45
CA TRP A 116 35.55 9.66 13.52
C TRP A 116 34.75 10.78 14.19
N SER A 117 34.53 10.72 15.50
CA SER A 117 33.79 11.76 16.23
C SER A 117 34.59 13.02 16.54
N ARG A 118 35.92 13.05 16.31
CA ARG A 118 36.81 14.14 16.74
C ARG A 118 37.11 15.16 15.62
N HIS A 119 37.33 16.41 16.04
CA HIS A 119 37.60 17.55 15.14
C HIS A 119 38.92 17.39 14.36
N GLY A 120 38.92 17.79 13.09
CA GLY A 120 40.12 17.92 12.25
C GLY A 120 40.38 16.78 11.26
N THR A 121 39.63 15.67 11.35
CA THR A 121 39.78 14.48 10.49
C THR A 121 39.19 14.64 9.09
N TRP A 122 38.19 15.53 8.92
CA TRP A 122 37.43 15.68 7.67
C TRP A 122 38.16 16.35 6.50
N LYS A 123 39.36 16.88 6.74
CA LYS A 123 40.23 17.39 5.66
C LYS A 123 40.85 16.27 4.83
N ASN A 124 40.93 15.05 5.37
CA ASN A 124 41.51 13.90 4.68
C ASN A 124 40.42 13.07 3.98
N ASP A 125 40.52 12.97 2.67
CA ASP A 125 39.58 12.28 1.78
C ASP A 125 39.43 10.80 2.13
N LYS A 126 40.55 10.13 2.46
CA LYS A 126 40.57 8.72 2.86
C LYS A 126 39.70 8.48 4.09
N TYR A 127 39.76 9.39 5.06
CA TYR A 127 38.99 9.31 6.30
C TYR A 127 37.50 9.58 6.09
N VAL A 128 37.17 10.52 5.22
CA VAL A 128 35.77 10.77 4.83
C VAL A 128 35.16 9.51 4.21
N ILE A 129 35.87 8.90 3.24
CA ILE A 129 35.42 7.68 2.54
C ILE A 129 35.27 6.53 3.54
N GLU A 130 36.32 6.26 4.33
CA GLU A 130 36.34 5.15 5.30
C GLU A 130 35.22 5.28 6.34
N ALA A 131 35.01 6.48 6.90
CA ALA A 131 33.98 6.72 7.90
C ALA A 131 32.56 6.52 7.34
N VAL A 132 32.28 7.03 6.14
CA VAL A 132 30.96 6.89 5.50
C VAL A 132 30.71 5.44 5.09
N GLN A 133 31.68 4.77 4.48
CA GLN A 133 31.55 3.36 4.09
C GLN A 133 31.34 2.45 5.32
N TYR A 134 32.08 2.71 6.41
CA TYR A 134 31.87 2.02 7.69
C TYR A 134 30.44 2.23 8.22
N MET A 135 29.96 3.48 8.24
CA MET A 135 28.59 3.80 8.66
C MET A 135 27.55 3.04 7.81
N VAL A 136 27.67 3.07 6.48
CA VAL A 136 26.75 2.42 5.54
C VAL A 136 26.71 0.90 5.79
N LEU A 137 27.88 0.28 5.94
CA LEU A 137 28.01 -1.15 6.25
C LEU A 137 27.32 -1.51 7.58
N ARG A 138 27.48 -0.66 8.60
CA ARG A 138 26.92 -0.87 9.94
C ARG A 138 25.41 -0.66 10.03
N GLU A 139 24.86 0.19 9.17
CA GLU A 139 23.41 0.31 8.98
C GLU A 139 22.82 -0.89 8.22
N GLY A 140 23.64 -1.85 7.79
CA GLY A 140 23.21 -3.07 7.10
C GLY A 140 22.86 -2.84 5.63
N ILE A 141 23.27 -1.72 5.05
CA ILE A 141 22.96 -1.33 3.67
C ILE A 141 23.93 -2.05 2.75
N ARG A 142 23.49 -3.18 2.20
CA ARG A 142 24.31 -4.01 1.28
C ARG A 142 24.27 -3.52 -0.16
N ARG A 143 23.20 -2.83 -0.55
CA ARG A 143 22.98 -2.29 -1.89
C ARG A 143 23.14 -0.79 -1.86
N VAL A 144 24.10 -0.29 -2.63
CA VAL A 144 24.44 1.13 -2.70
C VAL A 144 23.24 1.94 -3.20
N GLU A 145 22.40 1.36 -4.05
CA GLU A 145 21.20 1.97 -4.62
C GLU A 145 20.14 2.34 -3.57
N LEU A 146 20.15 1.68 -2.40
CA LEU A 146 19.20 1.95 -1.32
C LEU A 146 19.60 3.15 -0.47
N ILE A 147 20.84 3.65 -0.61
CA ILE A 147 21.37 4.76 0.19
C ILE A 147 20.40 5.96 0.22
N PRO A 148 19.83 6.46 -0.90
CA PRO A 148 19.03 7.67 -0.90
C PRO A 148 17.71 7.60 -0.11
N GLU A 149 17.22 6.39 0.21
CA GLU A 149 15.94 6.17 0.90
C GLU A 149 15.99 6.49 2.41
N TYR A 150 17.19 6.48 2.98
CA TYR A 150 17.42 6.57 4.42
C TYR A 150 17.46 8.00 4.96
N ASP A 151 17.14 8.12 6.25
CA ASP A 151 17.36 9.36 7.02
C ASP A 151 18.83 9.46 7.43
N TRP A 152 19.63 10.11 6.58
CA TRP A 152 21.05 10.35 6.79
C TRP A 152 21.36 11.36 7.88
N LYS A 153 20.51 12.37 8.12
CA LYS A 153 20.71 13.30 9.23
C LYS A 153 20.75 12.54 10.57
N LYS A 154 19.76 11.67 10.80
CA LYS A 154 19.70 10.85 12.02
C LYS A 154 20.89 9.89 12.14
N ARG A 155 21.30 9.27 11.03
CA ARG A 155 22.42 8.33 10.99
C ARG A 155 23.77 9.02 11.24
N LEU A 156 24.06 10.10 10.53
CA LEU A 156 25.30 10.84 10.72
C LEU A 156 25.45 11.36 12.17
N LEU A 157 24.35 11.74 12.83
CA LEU A 157 24.35 12.09 14.26
C LEU A 157 24.63 10.87 15.16
N LYS A 158 24.00 9.72 14.88
CA LYS A 158 24.22 8.47 15.62
C LYS A 158 25.69 8.05 15.66
N TYR A 159 26.42 8.24 14.55
CA TYR A 159 27.85 7.90 14.47
C TYR A 159 28.79 9.07 14.80
N GLY A 160 28.27 10.22 15.22
CA GLY A 160 29.08 11.39 15.58
C GLY A 160 29.80 12.07 14.40
N ILE A 161 29.44 11.75 13.16
CA ILE A 161 30.10 12.25 11.94
C ILE A 161 29.32 13.34 11.22
N TYR A 162 28.26 13.89 11.83
CA TYR A 162 27.40 14.91 11.22
C TYR A 162 28.16 16.16 10.71
N ASN A 163 29.21 16.56 11.43
CA ASN A 163 30.02 17.73 11.07
C ASN A 163 30.80 17.56 9.75
N ILE A 164 30.93 16.35 9.22
CA ILE A 164 31.52 16.09 7.91
C ILE A 164 30.84 16.89 6.80
N LEU A 165 29.53 17.16 6.96
CA LEU A 165 28.72 17.88 6.00
C LEU A 165 29.14 19.34 5.84
N SER A 166 29.89 19.93 6.77
CA SER A 166 30.40 21.30 6.61
C SER A 166 31.34 21.43 5.41
N ARG A 167 32.01 20.34 5.02
CA ARG A 167 32.87 20.28 3.82
C ARG A 167 32.05 20.23 2.52
N PHE A 168 30.78 19.85 2.61
CA PHE A 168 29.91 19.58 1.47
C PHE A 168 28.70 20.52 1.44
N ASP A 169 28.86 21.76 1.93
CA ASP A 169 27.80 22.79 2.00
C ASP A 169 26.51 22.28 2.66
N TRP A 170 26.66 21.45 3.70
CA TRP A 170 25.56 20.79 4.40
C TRP A 170 24.68 19.89 3.50
N CYS A 171 25.18 19.48 2.34
CA CYS A 171 24.47 18.66 1.36
C CYS A 171 24.83 17.17 1.46
N ILE A 172 23.84 16.36 1.82
CA ILE A 172 24.00 14.90 1.94
C ILE A 172 24.30 14.25 0.59
N TYR A 173 23.69 14.72 -0.50
CA TYR A 173 24.01 14.21 -1.84
C TYR A 173 25.49 14.41 -2.17
N LYS A 174 26.04 15.62 -1.97
CA LYS A 174 27.46 15.92 -2.26
C LYS A 174 28.40 14.99 -1.48
N LEU A 175 28.06 14.67 -0.22
CA LEU A 175 28.82 13.69 0.57
C LEU A 175 28.81 12.30 -0.08
N PHE A 176 27.63 11.80 -0.47
CA PHE A 176 27.53 10.46 -1.04
C PHE A 176 28.04 10.36 -2.48
N ASP A 177 27.94 11.42 -3.27
CA ASP A 177 28.55 11.51 -4.60
C ASP A 177 30.08 11.54 -4.48
N PHE A 178 30.63 12.20 -3.46
CA PHE A 178 32.07 12.12 -3.17
C PHE A 178 32.53 10.69 -2.83
N VAL A 179 31.77 9.96 -1.99
CA VAL A 179 32.13 8.60 -1.56
C VAL A 179 31.83 7.53 -2.61
N TYR A 180 30.79 7.75 -3.43
CA TYR A 180 30.36 6.85 -4.50
C TYR A 180 30.11 7.63 -5.80
N PRO A 181 31.18 8.08 -6.49
CA PRO A 181 31.08 8.98 -7.64
C PRO A 181 30.15 8.47 -8.73
N GLY A 182 29.20 9.32 -9.14
CA GLY A 182 28.29 9.07 -10.26
C GLY A 182 27.25 7.97 -10.02
N ARG A 183 27.13 7.46 -8.80
CA ARG A 183 26.14 6.42 -8.45
C ARG A 183 24.75 6.98 -8.17
N PHE A 184 24.65 8.27 -7.85
CA PHE A 184 23.42 8.90 -7.42
C PHE A 184 23.14 10.16 -8.20
N HIS A 185 21.89 10.58 -8.18
CA HIS A 185 21.45 11.90 -8.59
C HIS A 185 20.98 12.70 -7.37
N PRO A 186 21.10 14.05 -7.37
CA PRO A 186 20.55 14.89 -6.29
C PRO A 186 19.07 14.59 -6.01
N ALA A 187 18.32 14.27 -7.07
CA ALA A 187 16.91 13.92 -7.02
C ALA A 187 16.58 12.63 -6.25
N ASP A 188 17.57 11.81 -5.89
CA ASP A 188 17.32 10.54 -5.19
C ASP A 188 17.15 10.75 -3.68
N PHE A 189 17.89 11.67 -3.06
CA PHE A 189 17.97 11.84 -1.60
C PHE A 189 16.82 12.66 -1.01
N LYS A 190 16.13 12.27 0.06
CA LYS A 190 14.95 13.01 0.58
C LYS A 190 15.14 14.49 0.98
N TYR A 191 16.37 15.00 1.10
CA TYR A 191 16.64 16.30 1.73
C TYR A 191 16.50 17.52 0.79
N LYS A 192 16.27 18.68 1.42
CA LYS A 192 15.71 19.95 0.90
C LYS A 192 16.41 20.59 -0.31
N THR A 193 17.58 20.13 -0.74
CA THR A 193 18.41 20.83 -1.74
C THR A 193 18.06 20.52 -3.20
N LYS A 194 17.05 19.70 -3.50
CA LYS A 194 16.70 19.33 -4.90
C LYS A 194 16.18 20.48 -5.77
N TRP A 195 15.50 21.44 -5.15
CA TRP A 195 14.71 22.47 -5.86
C TRP A 195 15.32 23.87 -5.79
N ARG A 196 16.33 24.07 -4.93
CA ARG A 196 17.05 25.33 -4.78
C ARG A 196 18.50 25.08 -5.16
N THR A 197 18.71 24.86 -6.45
CA THR A 197 20.03 24.81 -7.09
C THR A 197 20.36 26.19 -7.65
N ASP A 198 21.65 26.51 -7.81
CA ASP A 198 22.07 27.78 -8.43
C ASP A 198 21.66 27.86 -9.91
N SER A 199 21.39 26.71 -10.53
CA SER A 199 20.90 26.60 -11.90
C SER A 199 19.43 26.18 -11.95
N VAL A 200 18.59 27.04 -12.54
CA VAL A 200 17.16 26.75 -12.79
C VAL A 200 16.99 25.49 -13.66
N ARG A 201 17.87 25.29 -14.65
CA ARG A 201 17.86 24.12 -15.54
C ARG A 201 18.05 22.81 -14.77
N GLU A 202 18.96 22.81 -13.80
CA GLU A 202 19.25 21.62 -12.98
C GLU A 202 18.05 21.26 -12.09
N SER A 203 17.38 22.26 -11.51
CA SER A 203 16.15 22.05 -10.73
C SER A 203 15.04 21.39 -11.56
N TYR A 204 14.86 21.81 -12.82
CA TYR A 204 13.88 21.21 -13.72
C TYR A 204 14.28 19.79 -14.17
N GLU A 205 15.57 19.53 -14.40
CA GLU A 205 16.02 18.17 -14.72
C GLU A 205 15.87 17.21 -13.52
N ASN A 206 16.16 17.69 -12.30
CA ASN A 206 15.86 17.00 -11.05
C ASN A 206 14.36 16.63 -10.97
N ALA A 207 13.48 17.58 -11.31
CA ALA A 207 12.03 17.36 -11.29
C ALA A 207 11.60 16.29 -12.29
N PHE A 208 12.13 16.34 -13.52
CA PHE A 208 11.80 15.33 -14.52
C PHE A 208 12.24 13.93 -14.10
N ARG A 209 13.49 13.77 -13.66
CA ARG A 209 13.98 12.46 -13.23
C ARG A 209 13.17 11.90 -12.08
N LEU A 210 12.82 12.74 -11.10
CA LEU A 210 11.99 12.33 -9.98
C LEU A 210 10.59 11.91 -10.45
N MET A 211 9.95 12.68 -11.33
CA MET A 211 8.63 12.33 -11.89
C MET A 211 8.68 11.01 -12.65
N SER A 212 9.62 10.85 -13.58
CA SER A 212 9.79 9.63 -14.38
C SER A 212 10.01 8.40 -13.51
N ARG A 213 10.85 8.52 -12.48
CA ARG A 213 11.09 7.44 -11.51
C ARG A 213 9.82 7.09 -10.75
N VAL A 214 9.16 8.07 -10.13
CA VAL A 214 7.96 7.85 -9.30
C VAL A 214 6.80 7.31 -10.13
N PHE A 215 6.59 7.81 -11.34
CA PHE A 215 5.51 7.32 -12.23
C PHE A 215 5.77 5.89 -12.69
N SER A 216 7.03 5.54 -13.01
CA SER A 216 7.45 4.18 -13.35
C SER A 216 7.28 3.20 -12.18
N GLU A 217 7.76 3.56 -10.98
CA GLU A 217 7.62 2.75 -9.76
C GLU A 217 6.15 2.47 -9.41
N ASN A 218 5.26 3.44 -9.65
CA ASN A 218 3.82 3.31 -9.42
C ASN A 218 3.05 2.74 -10.63
N ARG A 219 3.75 2.38 -11.71
CA ARG A 219 3.17 1.84 -12.96
C ARG A 219 2.04 2.70 -13.53
N LEU A 220 2.19 4.02 -13.46
CA LEU A 220 1.18 4.95 -13.99
C LEU A 220 1.28 5.01 -15.51
N CYS A 221 0.15 4.85 -16.21
CA CYS A 221 0.10 5.13 -17.64
C CYS A 221 -0.11 6.64 -17.89
N ASP A 222 0.05 7.08 -19.13
CA ASP A 222 -0.14 8.49 -19.50
C ASP A 222 -1.51 9.01 -19.05
N ASN A 223 -2.58 8.24 -19.22
CA ASN A 223 -3.93 8.65 -18.77
C ASN A 223 -4.00 8.85 -17.25
N ASP A 224 -3.30 8.03 -16.46
CA ASP A 224 -3.26 8.20 -15.01
C ASP A 224 -2.50 9.46 -14.62
N ILE A 225 -1.36 9.73 -15.28
CA ILE A 225 -0.56 10.95 -15.09
C ILE A 225 -1.40 12.19 -15.45
N MET A 226 -2.13 12.15 -16.58
CA MET A 226 -3.04 13.23 -17.00
C MET A 226 -4.09 13.53 -15.93
N LEU A 227 -4.56 12.52 -15.21
CA LEU A 227 -5.59 12.67 -14.18
C LEU A 227 -5.05 13.06 -12.80
N LEU A 228 -3.73 13.16 -12.62
CA LEU A 228 -3.14 13.56 -11.34
C LEU A 228 -3.54 14.99 -10.95
N ASN A 229 -4.16 15.15 -9.79
CA ASN A 229 -4.43 16.44 -9.18
C ASN A 229 -3.46 16.70 -8.01
N ASN A 230 -3.60 17.82 -7.30
CA ASN A 230 -2.78 18.15 -6.14
C ASN A 230 -2.73 17.03 -5.08
N ALA A 231 -3.85 16.35 -4.83
CA ALA A 231 -3.90 15.22 -3.90
C ALA A 231 -3.16 13.99 -4.44
N GLY A 232 -3.22 13.75 -5.75
CA GLY A 232 -2.45 12.71 -6.44
C GLY A 232 -0.93 12.94 -6.30
N PHE A 233 -0.46 14.15 -6.64
CA PHE A 233 0.95 14.52 -6.46
C PHE A 233 1.39 14.41 -4.99
N ARG A 234 0.53 14.78 -4.03
CA ARG A 234 0.81 14.61 -2.60
C ARG A 234 0.94 13.14 -2.20
N LYS A 235 0.03 12.28 -2.66
CA LYS A 235 0.09 10.83 -2.39
C LYS A 235 1.35 10.19 -2.95
N LEU A 236 1.87 10.71 -4.06
CA LEU A 236 3.12 10.30 -4.68
C LEU A 236 4.38 10.95 -4.07
N GLY A 237 4.24 11.78 -3.02
CA GLY A 237 5.38 12.46 -2.39
C GLY A 237 5.98 13.62 -3.21
N LEU A 238 5.32 14.05 -4.28
CA LEU A 238 5.79 15.07 -5.23
C LEU A 238 5.31 16.49 -4.88
N ILE A 239 4.65 16.70 -3.73
CA ILE A 239 4.05 18.00 -3.38
C ILE A 239 5.09 19.12 -3.23
N SER A 240 6.25 18.82 -2.65
CA SER A 240 7.31 19.82 -2.45
C SER A 240 7.88 20.32 -3.79
N MET A 241 8.09 19.40 -4.73
CA MET A 241 8.47 19.73 -6.11
C MET A 241 7.44 20.65 -6.74
N LEU A 242 6.16 20.26 -6.65
CA LEU A 242 5.05 20.97 -7.28
C LEU A 242 4.94 22.41 -6.76
N LEU A 243 5.06 22.61 -5.45
CA LEU A 243 5.00 23.93 -4.82
C LEU A 243 6.22 24.81 -5.14
N THR A 244 7.40 24.22 -5.30
CA THR A 244 8.65 24.99 -5.42
C THR A 244 8.98 25.35 -6.87
N LEU A 245 8.69 24.46 -7.82
CA LEU A 245 9.07 24.64 -9.23
C LEU A 245 7.91 24.98 -10.17
N PHE A 246 6.67 24.67 -9.76
CA PHE A 246 5.51 24.77 -10.64
C PHE A 246 4.35 25.53 -9.98
N ASP A 247 4.65 26.38 -8.99
CA ASP A 247 3.67 27.23 -8.26
C ASP A 247 2.46 26.48 -7.68
N GLY A 248 2.61 25.19 -7.36
CA GLY A 248 1.50 24.36 -6.90
C GLY A 248 0.48 24.00 -7.99
N LYS A 249 0.81 24.17 -9.27
CA LYS A 249 -0.08 23.95 -10.42
C LYS A 249 0.23 22.62 -11.12
N PRO A 250 -0.64 21.59 -10.97
CA PRO A 250 -0.43 20.28 -11.62
C PRO A 250 -0.36 20.36 -13.16
N LEU A 251 -1.03 21.34 -13.77
CA LEU A 251 -1.03 21.50 -15.22
C LEU A 251 0.37 21.82 -15.76
N ILE A 252 1.09 22.72 -15.10
CA ILE A 252 2.45 23.12 -15.50
C ILE A 252 3.43 21.96 -15.29
N ALA A 253 3.32 21.24 -14.17
CA ALA A 253 4.17 20.07 -13.94
C ALA A 253 3.97 18.98 -15.01
N LYS A 254 2.73 18.75 -15.45
CA LYS A 254 2.42 17.82 -16.54
C LYS A 254 2.91 18.33 -17.89
N GLU A 255 2.71 19.61 -18.19
CA GLU A 255 3.26 20.26 -19.39
C GLU A 255 4.77 20.02 -19.48
N PHE A 256 5.47 20.30 -18.38
CA PHE A 256 6.90 20.09 -18.30
C PHE A 256 7.29 18.61 -18.47
N TYR A 257 6.53 17.69 -17.87
CA TYR A 257 6.80 16.25 -18.02
C TYR A 257 6.66 15.76 -19.47
N PHE A 258 5.57 16.11 -20.17
CA PHE A 258 5.28 15.61 -21.52
C PHE A 258 6.00 16.39 -22.63
N TYR A 259 6.19 17.69 -22.45
CA TYR A 259 6.66 18.58 -23.52
C TYR A 259 7.97 19.29 -23.21
N ARG A 260 8.53 19.13 -22.00
CA ARG A 260 9.75 19.83 -21.54
C ARG A 260 9.68 21.36 -21.69
N THR A 261 8.47 21.91 -21.61
CA THR A 261 8.17 23.34 -21.71
C THR A 261 7.45 23.83 -20.45
N ILE A 262 7.47 25.15 -20.23
CA ILE A 262 6.88 25.78 -19.05
C ILE A 262 6.11 27.01 -19.50
N GLY A 263 4.80 27.02 -19.26
CA GLY A 263 3.96 28.16 -19.58
C GLY A 263 3.62 28.31 -21.07
N ASN A 264 3.88 27.29 -21.88
CA ASN A 264 3.50 27.27 -23.29
C ASN A 264 1.97 27.06 -23.40
N THR A 265 1.28 28.06 -23.91
CA THR A 265 -0.18 28.09 -24.01
C THR A 265 -0.73 26.99 -24.92
N GLU A 266 -0.07 26.71 -26.05
CA GLU A 266 -0.50 25.67 -26.99
C GLU A 266 -0.42 24.27 -26.37
N ASN A 267 0.69 23.96 -25.70
CA ASN A 267 0.88 22.68 -25.01
C ASN A 267 -0.11 22.52 -23.85
N GLN A 268 -0.38 23.59 -23.09
CA GLN A 268 -1.38 23.56 -22.03
C GLN A 268 -2.79 23.32 -22.55
N GLU A 269 -3.19 23.92 -23.67
CA GLU A 269 -4.50 23.65 -24.28
C GLU A 269 -4.59 22.20 -24.81
N LYS A 270 -3.56 21.70 -25.48
CA LYS A 270 -3.46 20.29 -25.89
C LYS A 270 -3.61 19.35 -24.69
N LEU A 271 -2.92 19.66 -23.59
CA LEU A 271 -2.97 18.88 -22.36
C LEU A 271 -4.35 18.95 -21.70
N LYS A 272 -5.00 20.12 -21.64
CA LYS A 272 -6.37 20.27 -21.13
C LYS A 272 -7.35 19.39 -21.91
N GLU A 273 -7.22 19.35 -23.23
CA GLU A 273 -8.07 18.51 -24.08
C GLU A 273 -7.81 17.02 -23.85
N GLN A 274 -6.55 16.60 -23.72
CA GLN A 274 -6.20 15.23 -23.35
C GLN A 274 -6.73 14.84 -21.96
N ILE A 275 -6.65 15.75 -20.98
CA ILE A 275 -7.21 15.55 -19.64
C ILE A 275 -8.73 15.38 -19.71
N ARG A 276 -9.44 16.19 -20.51
CA ARG A 276 -10.88 16.03 -20.74
C ARG A 276 -11.21 14.66 -21.32
N LYS A 277 -10.50 14.24 -22.37
CA LYS A 277 -10.67 12.91 -22.99
C LYS A 277 -10.41 11.78 -22.00
N ALA A 278 -9.32 11.84 -21.23
CA ALA A 278 -8.99 10.85 -20.21
C ALA A 278 -10.04 10.80 -19.08
N THR A 279 -10.57 11.96 -18.67
CA THR A 279 -11.63 12.06 -17.66
C THR A 279 -12.91 11.41 -18.15
N THR A 280 -13.33 11.73 -19.38
CA THR A 280 -14.52 11.12 -20.00
C THR A 280 -14.37 9.61 -20.12
N LYS A 281 -13.22 9.11 -20.56
CA LYS A 281 -12.94 7.67 -20.66
C LYS A 281 -13.06 6.97 -19.30
N ARG A 282 -12.51 7.55 -18.23
CA ARG A 282 -12.59 6.98 -16.87
C ARG A 282 -14.01 7.05 -16.31
N GLU A 283 -14.74 8.13 -16.58
CA GLU A 283 -16.18 8.23 -16.27
C GLU A 283 -16.96 7.12 -17.00
N ASP A 284 -16.70 6.89 -18.29
CA ASP A 284 -17.35 5.86 -19.12
C ASP A 284 -17.07 4.44 -18.61
N GLU A 285 -15.81 4.12 -18.27
CA GLU A 285 -15.44 2.85 -17.65
C GLU A 285 -16.15 2.63 -16.31
N THR A 286 -16.27 3.69 -15.50
CA THR A 286 -16.96 3.65 -14.22
C THR A 286 -18.46 3.43 -14.40
N ILE A 287 -19.07 4.11 -15.37
CA ILE A 287 -20.49 3.94 -15.73
C ILE A 287 -20.72 2.50 -16.18
N LYS A 288 -19.93 1.99 -17.13
CA LYS A 288 -20.04 0.62 -17.63
C LYS A 288 -19.94 -0.42 -16.52
N LYS A 289 -18.96 -0.28 -15.62
CA LYS A 289 -18.77 -1.18 -14.47
C LYS A 289 -19.96 -1.15 -13.51
N ARG A 290 -20.51 0.03 -13.22
CA ARG A 290 -21.67 0.15 -12.32
C ARG A 290 -22.95 -0.39 -12.96
N LEU A 291 -23.13 -0.17 -14.26
CA LEU A 291 -24.27 -0.71 -15.01
C LEU A 291 -24.22 -2.24 -15.09
N SER A 292 -23.04 -2.83 -15.31
CA SER A 292 -22.88 -4.30 -15.37
C SER A 292 -23.16 -5.00 -14.03
N GLN A 293 -23.01 -4.30 -12.90
CA GLN A 293 -23.33 -4.85 -11.58
C GLN A 293 -24.83 -4.94 -11.31
N VAL A 294 -25.65 -4.13 -11.98
CA VAL A 294 -27.11 -4.07 -11.77
C VAL A 294 -27.91 -4.64 -12.94
N SER A 295 -27.25 -4.99 -14.05
CA SER A 295 -27.89 -5.54 -15.23
C SER A 295 -28.28 -7.01 -15.04
N THR A 296 -29.47 -7.38 -15.49
CA THR A 296 -29.87 -8.78 -15.71
C THR A 296 -29.82 -9.04 -17.22
N GLY A 297 -28.70 -9.62 -17.69
CA GLY A 297 -28.40 -9.71 -19.13
C GLY A 297 -28.18 -8.31 -19.74
N ARG A 298 -28.92 -7.97 -20.80
CA ARG A 298 -28.87 -6.64 -21.45
C ARG A 298 -29.81 -5.60 -20.83
N TYR A 299 -30.66 -6.02 -19.90
CA TYR A 299 -31.70 -5.17 -19.34
C TYR A 299 -31.34 -4.67 -17.95
N ILE A 300 -31.67 -3.41 -17.68
CA ILE A 300 -31.59 -2.82 -16.36
C ILE A 300 -33.00 -2.53 -15.90
N TYR A 301 -33.43 -3.27 -14.88
CA TYR A 301 -34.74 -3.14 -14.27
C TYR A 301 -34.66 -2.24 -13.05
N ASN A 302 -35.61 -1.32 -12.92
CA ASN A 302 -35.84 -0.56 -11.70
C ASN A 302 -34.59 0.16 -11.15
N LEU A 303 -33.90 0.94 -12.01
CA LEU A 303 -32.72 1.74 -11.64
C LEU A 303 -32.96 2.65 -10.42
N HIS A 304 -34.21 3.06 -10.20
CA HIS A 304 -34.65 3.83 -9.03
C HIS A 304 -34.48 3.10 -7.69
N ALA A 305 -34.48 1.75 -7.69
CA ALA A 305 -34.20 0.97 -6.48
C ALA A 305 -32.75 1.15 -5.99
N ASN A 306 -31.83 1.55 -6.88
CA ASN A 306 -30.45 1.91 -6.53
C ASN A 306 -30.27 3.43 -6.61
N SER A 307 -30.71 4.12 -5.56
CA SER A 307 -30.74 5.58 -5.48
C SER A 307 -29.38 6.24 -5.75
N GLY A 308 -28.28 5.62 -5.28
CA GLY A 308 -26.92 6.10 -5.50
C GLY A 308 -26.48 6.03 -6.96
N LEU A 309 -26.74 4.89 -7.62
CA LEU A 309 -26.43 4.72 -9.05
C LEU A 309 -27.30 5.63 -9.92
N TYR A 310 -28.60 5.71 -9.65
CA TYR A 310 -29.52 6.59 -10.37
C TYR A 310 -29.08 8.05 -10.28
N SER A 311 -28.75 8.54 -9.08
CA SER A 311 -28.30 9.91 -8.86
C SER A 311 -26.97 10.21 -9.56
N TYR A 312 -26.06 9.23 -9.57
CA TYR A 312 -24.80 9.34 -10.30
C TYR A 312 -25.02 9.43 -11.81
N LEU A 313 -25.80 8.51 -12.40
CA LEU A 313 -26.12 8.51 -13.83
C LEU A 313 -26.88 9.75 -14.24
N LYS A 314 -27.80 10.25 -13.41
CA LYS A 314 -28.52 11.51 -13.65
C LYS A 314 -27.55 12.70 -13.77
N ARG A 315 -26.54 12.79 -12.90
CA ARG A 315 -25.49 13.82 -13.00
C ARG A 315 -24.66 13.68 -14.27
N CYS A 316 -24.24 12.46 -14.61
CA CYS A 316 -23.48 12.19 -15.84
C CYS A 316 -24.29 12.53 -17.10
N ALA A 317 -25.57 12.18 -17.14
CA ALA A 317 -26.47 12.46 -18.26
C ALA A 317 -26.72 13.96 -18.41
N SER A 318 -26.96 14.67 -17.30
CA SER A 318 -27.12 16.13 -17.29
C SER A 318 -25.87 16.86 -17.78
N LYS A 319 -24.67 16.41 -17.38
CA LYS A 319 -23.39 16.97 -17.85
C LYS A 319 -23.20 16.82 -19.37
N ARG A 320 -23.82 15.79 -19.97
CA ARG A 320 -23.77 15.48 -21.41
C ARG A 320 -24.99 15.98 -22.19
N GLY A 321 -25.95 16.65 -21.54
CA GLY A 321 -27.16 17.15 -22.19
C GLY A 321 -28.08 16.05 -22.74
N MET A 322 -28.05 14.84 -22.18
CA MET A 322 -28.82 13.68 -22.67
C MET A 322 -29.69 13.06 -21.59
N LYS A 323 -30.67 12.24 -22.00
CA LYS A 323 -31.51 11.49 -21.06
C LYS A 323 -30.78 10.28 -20.51
N ILE A 324 -31.17 9.82 -19.32
CA ILE A 324 -30.57 8.62 -18.69
C ILE A 324 -30.70 7.40 -19.60
N ASN A 325 -31.82 7.25 -20.31
CA ASN A 325 -32.06 6.15 -21.23
C ASN A 325 -31.04 6.14 -22.39
N GLU A 326 -30.75 7.32 -22.95
CA GLU A 326 -29.78 7.50 -24.03
C GLU A 326 -28.36 7.20 -23.53
N LEU A 327 -28.01 7.68 -22.33
CA LEU A 327 -26.71 7.39 -21.71
C LEU A 327 -26.54 5.88 -21.47
N VAL A 328 -27.55 5.20 -20.95
CA VAL A 328 -27.49 3.75 -20.68
C VAL A 328 -27.38 2.96 -21.99
N ALA A 329 -28.08 3.39 -23.05
CA ALA A 329 -28.03 2.79 -24.37
C ALA A 329 -26.64 2.88 -25.02
N GLN A 330 -25.89 3.98 -24.80
CA GLN A 330 -24.51 4.12 -25.30
C GLN A 330 -23.57 3.01 -24.82
N PHE A 331 -23.85 2.40 -23.67
CA PHE A 331 -23.07 1.29 -23.11
C PHE A 331 -23.64 -0.10 -23.44
N GLY A 332 -24.64 -0.18 -24.33
CA GLY A 332 -25.25 -1.43 -24.78
C GLY A 332 -26.30 -2.01 -23.84
N PHE A 333 -26.81 -1.23 -22.87
CA PHE A 333 -27.84 -1.65 -21.94
C PHE A 333 -29.19 -1.02 -22.30
N ILE A 334 -30.29 -1.72 -21.99
CA ILE A 334 -31.65 -1.23 -22.18
C ILE A 334 -32.28 -0.96 -20.82
N TYR A 335 -32.59 0.30 -20.54
CA TYR A 335 -33.28 0.69 -19.30
C TYR A 335 -34.79 0.52 -19.47
N LYS A 336 -35.37 -0.47 -18.78
CA LYS A 336 -36.82 -0.72 -18.76
C LYS A 336 -37.45 -0.05 -17.54
N SER A 337 -38.02 1.15 -17.75
CA SER A 337 -38.80 1.82 -16.71
C SER A 337 -40.21 1.22 -16.63
N SER A 338 -40.73 0.99 -15.42
CA SER A 338 -42.00 0.31 -15.16
C SER A 338 -43.25 1.02 -15.70
N ARG A 339 -43.11 2.24 -16.25
CA ARG A 339 -44.22 3.08 -16.69
C ARG A 339 -44.43 3.15 -18.21
N ALA A 340 -43.44 2.76 -19.03
CA ALA A 340 -43.47 3.13 -20.44
C ALA A 340 -44.11 2.08 -21.38
N GLU A 341 -44.13 0.79 -21.03
CA GLU A 341 -44.60 -0.27 -21.95
C GLU A 341 -45.23 -1.45 -21.19
N GLN A 342 -46.34 -1.23 -20.49
CA GLN A 342 -47.22 -2.36 -20.15
C GLN A 342 -48.03 -2.67 -21.41
N LYS A 343 -47.65 -3.71 -22.17
CA LYS A 343 -48.61 -4.37 -23.06
C LYS A 343 -49.86 -4.66 -22.21
N PRO A 344 -51.08 -4.33 -22.66
CA PRO A 344 -52.29 -4.66 -21.92
C PRO A 344 -52.36 -6.19 -21.80
N ILE A 345 -52.09 -6.70 -20.60
CA ILE A 345 -52.20 -8.13 -20.29
C ILE A 345 -53.66 -8.41 -19.94
N ASP A 346 -54.29 -9.34 -20.65
CA ASP A 346 -55.64 -9.80 -20.35
C ASP A 346 -55.64 -10.57 -19.00
N PRO A 347 -56.43 -10.13 -17.99
CA PRO A 347 -56.54 -10.84 -16.73
C PRO A 347 -56.98 -12.30 -16.88
N GLU A 348 -57.83 -12.65 -17.85
CA GLU A 348 -58.30 -14.03 -18.02
C GLU A 348 -57.20 -14.96 -18.53
N GLU A 349 -56.23 -14.44 -19.28
CA GLU A 349 -55.05 -15.21 -19.70
C GLU A 349 -54.20 -15.61 -18.48
N ILE A 350 -54.04 -14.71 -17.50
CA ILE A 350 -53.36 -15.00 -16.24
C ILE A 350 -54.09 -16.11 -15.48
N ARG A 351 -55.43 -16.07 -15.44
CA ARG A 351 -56.25 -17.09 -14.76
C ARG A 351 -56.10 -18.46 -15.43
N LYS A 352 -56.08 -18.51 -16.77
CA LYS A 352 -55.84 -19.75 -17.52
C LYS A 352 -54.46 -20.33 -17.23
N LEU A 353 -53.40 -19.54 -17.31
CA LEU A 353 -52.03 -19.99 -17.05
C LEU A 353 -51.85 -20.43 -15.58
N ARG A 354 -52.56 -19.81 -14.63
CA ARG A 354 -52.58 -20.27 -13.23
C ARG A 354 -53.25 -21.63 -13.08
N LYS A 355 -54.37 -21.89 -13.79
CA LYS A 355 -55.03 -23.21 -13.82
C LYS A 355 -54.15 -24.30 -14.44
N GLU A 356 -53.29 -23.93 -15.38
CA GLU A 356 -52.27 -24.82 -15.97
C GLU A 356 -51.10 -25.12 -15.01
N GLY A 357 -51.05 -24.48 -13.83
CA GLY A 357 -50.07 -24.76 -12.78
C GLY A 357 -48.86 -23.83 -12.75
N LEU A 358 -48.76 -22.85 -13.66
CA LEU A 358 -47.60 -21.96 -13.75
C LEU A 358 -47.52 -20.99 -12.57
N THR A 359 -46.32 -20.75 -12.05
CA THR A 359 -46.02 -19.73 -11.03
C THR A 359 -46.06 -18.32 -11.60
N TYR A 360 -46.15 -17.28 -10.76
CA TYR A 360 -46.08 -15.89 -11.21
C TYR A 360 -44.77 -15.55 -11.93
N ALA A 361 -43.68 -16.26 -11.63
CA ALA A 361 -42.41 -16.11 -12.32
C ALA A 361 -42.46 -16.63 -13.76
N GLU A 362 -43.06 -17.80 -13.95
CA GLU A 362 -43.19 -18.43 -15.28
C GLU A 362 -44.22 -17.69 -16.15
N ILE A 363 -45.33 -17.24 -15.54
CA ILE A 363 -46.32 -16.40 -16.23
C ILE A 363 -45.68 -15.08 -16.67
N ALA A 364 -44.88 -14.46 -15.81
CA ALA A 364 -44.17 -13.24 -16.16
C ALA A 364 -43.17 -13.46 -17.31
N ALA A 365 -42.45 -14.58 -17.32
CA ALA A 365 -41.56 -14.93 -18.43
C ALA A 365 -42.33 -15.12 -19.75
N ARG A 366 -43.50 -15.78 -19.71
CA ARG A 366 -44.32 -16.08 -20.89
C ARG A 366 -45.05 -14.86 -21.46
N LEU A 367 -45.46 -13.94 -20.60
CA LEU A 367 -46.16 -12.70 -20.96
C LEU A 367 -45.22 -11.49 -21.08
N GLU A 368 -43.90 -11.73 -21.14
CA GLU A 368 -42.86 -10.69 -21.21
C GLU A 368 -42.99 -9.58 -20.14
N SER A 369 -43.45 -9.96 -18.94
CA SER A 369 -43.77 -9.05 -17.84
C SER A 369 -42.91 -9.32 -16.60
N ASN A 370 -43.23 -8.63 -15.50
CA ASN A 370 -42.58 -8.81 -14.19
C ASN A 370 -43.51 -9.59 -13.25
N PRO A 371 -43.01 -10.56 -12.45
CA PRO A 371 -43.79 -11.27 -11.43
C PRO A 371 -44.59 -10.34 -10.49
N THR A 372 -44.04 -9.19 -10.14
CA THR A 372 -44.71 -8.17 -9.30
C THR A 372 -45.91 -7.55 -10.02
N THR A 373 -45.82 -7.34 -11.34
CA THR A 373 -46.93 -6.84 -12.16
C THR A 373 -48.05 -7.87 -12.21
N ILE A 374 -47.73 -9.14 -12.44
CA ILE A 374 -48.70 -10.25 -12.44
C ILE A 374 -49.39 -10.36 -11.08
N SER A 375 -48.63 -10.30 -9.97
CA SER A 375 -49.20 -10.33 -8.62
C SER A 375 -50.12 -9.13 -8.35
N SER A 376 -49.77 -7.93 -8.83
CA SER A 376 -50.60 -6.74 -8.70
C SER A 376 -51.91 -6.86 -9.48
N LEU A 377 -51.85 -7.36 -10.71
CA LEU A 377 -53.03 -7.63 -11.54
C LEU A 377 -53.94 -8.67 -10.87
N CYS A 378 -53.36 -9.76 -10.35
CA CYS A 378 -54.13 -10.77 -9.62
C CYS A 378 -54.87 -10.19 -8.40
N ARG A 379 -54.20 -9.32 -7.63
CA ARG A 379 -54.82 -8.63 -6.49
C ARG A 379 -55.94 -7.70 -6.93
N LYS A 380 -55.75 -6.97 -8.03
CA LYS A 380 -56.71 -5.98 -8.54
C LYS A 380 -57.97 -6.61 -9.13
N TYR A 381 -57.83 -7.66 -9.94
CA TYR A 381 -58.94 -8.26 -10.69
C TYR A 381 -59.55 -9.49 -10.01
N PHE A 382 -58.77 -10.24 -9.22
CA PHE A 382 -59.22 -11.49 -8.58
C PHE A 382 -59.18 -11.42 -7.03
N GLY A 383 -58.81 -10.27 -6.45
CA GLY A 383 -58.67 -10.10 -5.00
C GLY A 383 -57.50 -10.87 -4.37
N GLY A 384 -56.66 -11.54 -5.17
CA GLY A 384 -55.56 -12.40 -4.73
C GLY A 384 -55.21 -13.47 -5.76
N ASP A 385 -54.73 -14.64 -5.32
CA ASP A 385 -54.38 -15.74 -6.23
C ASP A 385 -55.64 -16.32 -6.92
N PRO A 386 -55.70 -16.40 -8.26
CA PRO A 386 -56.87 -16.89 -8.99
C PRO A 386 -57.29 -18.33 -8.68
N LEU A 387 -56.40 -19.13 -8.08
CA LEU A 387 -56.69 -20.51 -7.66
C LEU A 387 -57.45 -20.60 -6.32
N ILE A 388 -57.54 -19.50 -5.57
CA ILE A 388 -58.26 -19.47 -4.30
C ILE A 388 -59.73 -19.13 -4.59
N PRO A 389 -60.68 -20.01 -4.24
CA PRO A 389 -62.09 -19.74 -4.47
C PRO A 389 -62.60 -18.62 -3.58
N ARG A 390 -63.57 -17.85 -4.08
CA ARG A 390 -64.20 -16.73 -3.37
C ARG A 390 -65.72 -16.73 -3.59
N PRO A 391 -66.54 -16.32 -2.61
CA PRO A 391 -66.17 -15.84 -1.27
C PRO A 391 -65.47 -16.91 -0.43
N ILE A 392 -64.36 -16.57 0.24
CA ILE A 392 -63.54 -17.57 0.93
C ILE A 392 -64.29 -18.20 2.10
N ASP A 393 -65.26 -17.49 2.67
CA ASP A 393 -66.10 -17.94 3.78
C ASP A 393 -66.99 -19.12 3.42
N ASP A 394 -67.27 -19.35 2.14
CA ASP A 394 -68.05 -20.50 1.66
C ASP A 394 -67.22 -21.78 1.57
N TYR A 395 -65.90 -21.67 1.74
CA TYR A 395 -64.95 -22.77 1.60
C TYR A 395 -64.24 -23.06 2.91
N ILE A 396 -63.86 -24.32 3.09
CA ILE A 396 -63.09 -24.82 4.22
C ILE A 396 -61.91 -25.62 3.69
N THR A 397 -60.76 -25.50 4.33
CA THR A 397 -59.60 -26.30 3.95
C THR A 397 -59.75 -27.75 4.43
N VAL A 398 -59.12 -28.69 3.73
CA VAL A 398 -59.10 -30.09 4.17
C VAL A 398 -58.48 -30.22 5.56
N GLN A 399 -57.44 -29.44 5.87
CA GLN A 399 -56.82 -29.44 7.20
C GLN A 399 -57.81 -29.01 8.29
N GLU A 400 -58.54 -27.91 8.09
CA GLU A 400 -59.57 -27.47 9.04
C GLU A 400 -60.69 -28.49 9.22
N LEU A 401 -61.06 -29.23 8.16
CA LEU A 401 -62.04 -30.32 8.25
C LEU A 401 -61.51 -31.49 9.08
N MET A 402 -60.25 -31.87 8.90
CA MET A 402 -59.60 -32.91 9.70
C MET A 402 -59.57 -32.53 11.18
N ASP A 403 -59.20 -31.29 11.49
CA ASP A 403 -59.06 -30.81 12.86
C ASP A 403 -60.43 -30.66 13.54
N ARG A 404 -61.40 -30.03 12.85
CA ARG A 404 -62.74 -29.76 13.41
C ARG A 404 -63.58 -31.01 13.54
N HIS A 405 -63.50 -31.92 12.56
CA HIS A 405 -64.35 -33.11 12.53
C HIS A 405 -63.60 -34.40 12.86
N ARG A 406 -62.30 -34.38 13.20
CA ARG A 406 -61.51 -35.58 13.55
C ARG A 406 -61.69 -36.71 12.52
N ILE A 407 -61.59 -36.37 11.24
CA ILE A 407 -61.64 -37.33 10.13
C ILE A 407 -60.30 -37.28 9.41
N ASP A 408 -59.82 -38.41 8.93
CA ASP A 408 -58.58 -38.50 8.18
C ASP A 408 -58.73 -37.97 6.74
N HIS A 409 -57.63 -37.44 6.20
CA HIS A 409 -57.58 -36.91 4.84
C HIS A 409 -58.13 -37.88 3.78
N LYS A 410 -57.83 -39.18 3.89
CA LYS A 410 -58.21 -40.20 2.91
C LYS A 410 -59.73 -40.36 2.85
N THR A 411 -60.41 -40.34 4.00
CA THR A 411 -61.87 -40.38 4.07
C THR A 411 -62.50 -39.12 3.46
N ILE A 412 -61.97 -37.93 3.76
CA ILE A 412 -62.47 -36.68 3.16
C ILE A 412 -62.34 -36.73 1.62
N MET A 413 -61.18 -37.16 1.11
CA MET A 413 -60.99 -37.27 -0.35
C MET A 413 -61.88 -38.34 -0.99
N LYS A 414 -62.16 -39.45 -0.29
CA LYS A 414 -63.12 -40.45 -0.76
C LYS A 414 -64.52 -39.86 -0.90
N LEU A 415 -64.99 -39.09 0.09
CA LEU A 415 -66.29 -38.40 0.02
C LEU A 415 -66.36 -37.39 -1.11
N VAL A 416 -65.29 -36.62 -1.32
CA VAL A 416 -65.19 -35.66 -2.44
C VAL A 416 -65.28 -36.36 -3.78
N GLN A 417 -64.55 -37.48 -3.96
CA GLN A 417 -64.53 -38.22 -5.22
C GLN A 417 -65.88 -38.92 -5.49
N GLN A 418 -66.50 -39.51 -4.46
CA GLN A 418 -67.77 -40.24 -4.61
C GLN A 418 -68.95 -39.33 -4.96
N ASN A 419 -68.95 -38.11 -4.44
CA ASN A 419 -70.05 -37.16 -4.63
C ASN A 419 -69.72 -36.02 -5.62
N ASN A 420 -68.55 -36.08 -6.26
CA ASN A 420 -68.06 -35.07 -7.21
C ASN A 420 -68.13 -33.63 -6.68
N PHE A 421 -67.68 -33.42 -5.42
CA PHE A 421 -67.72 -32.10 -4.78
C PHE A 421 -66.74 -31.11 -5.39
N GLU A 422 -67.12 -29.83 -5.33
CA GLU A 422 -66.31 -28.72 -5.79
C GLU A 422 -64.98 -28.67 -5.03
N ASN A 423 -63.87 -28.78 -5.76
CA ASN A 423 -62.53 -28.82 -5.20
C ASN A 423 -61.61 -27.80 -5.89
N HIS A 424 -60.92 -26.99 -5.08
CA HIS A 424 -59.94 -26.02 -5.56
C HIS A 424 -58.59 -26.32 -4.91
N VAL A 425 -57.55 -26.50 -5.72
CA VAL A 425 -56.22 -26.90 -5.25
C VAL A 425 -55.22 -25.77 -5.48
N THR A 426 -54.51 -25.41 -4.42
CA THR A 426 -53.34 -24.53 -4.47
C THR A 426 -52.09 -25.31 -4.07
N ILE A 427 -50.91 -24.69 -4.18
CA ILE A 427 -49.63 -25.30 -3.75
C ILE A 427 -49.66 -25.71 -2.26
N ARG A 428 -50.41 -24.98 -1.42
CA ARG A 428 -50.40 -25.19 0.05
C ARG A 428 -51.67 -25.82 0.61
N HIS A 429 -52.83 -25.49 0.04
CA HIS A 429 -54.11 -25.87 0.60
C HIS A 429 -55.06 -26.39 -0.48
N ARG A 430 -55.95 -27.29 -0.07
CA ARG A 430 -57.12 -27.72 -0.85
C ARG A 430 -58.38 -27.18 -0.18
N TYR A 431 -59.19 -26.45 -0.93
CA TYR A 431 -60.43 -25.84 -0.49
C TYR A 431 -61.61 -26.64 -1.00
N LEU A 432 -62.56 -26.92 -0.10
CA LEU A 432 -63.81 -27.62 -0.37
C LEU A 432 -64.98 -26.75 0.06
N LYS A 433 -66.09 -26.81 -0.68
CA LYS A 433 -67.26 -25.98 -0.39
C LYS A 433 -67.99 -26.49 0.85
N LYS A 434 -68.17 -25.62 1.85
CA LYS A 434 -68.76 -25.97 3.16
C LYS A 434 -70.14 -26.59 3.04
N SER A 435 -70.98 -26.04 2.15
CA SER A 435 -72.35 -26.51 1.92
C SER A 435 -72.44 -27.94 1.41
N GLU A 436 -71.39 -28.44 0.76
CA GLU A 436 -71.35 -29.79 0.18
C GLU A 436 -70.68 -30.77 1.16
N ILE A 437 -69.48 -30.43 1.63
CA ILE A 437 -68.65 -31.38 2.37
C ILE A 437 -69.08 -31.58 3.84
N ILE A 438 -69.58 -30.55 4.51
CA ILE A 438 -69.94 -30.63 5.94
C ILE A 438 -71.14 -31.58 6.15
N PRO A 439 -72.25 -31.47 5.40
CA PRO A 439 -73.37 -32.39 5.54
C PRO A 439 -72.96 -33.85 5.31
N SER A 440 -72.18 -34.14 4.26
CA SER A 440 -71.75 -35.51 3.96
C SER A 440 -70.78 -36.08 5.00
N ILE A 441 -69.94 -35.24 5.61
CA ILE A 441 -69.12 -35.62 6.76
C ILE A 441 -70.00 -36.01 7.95
N LEU A 442 -71.02 -35.20 8.26
CA LEU A 442 -71.93 -35.48 9.38
C LEU A 442 -72.76 -36.75 9.14
N GLU A 443 -73.19 -36.99 7.90
CA GLU A 443 -73.87 -38.21 7.50
C GLU A 443 -72.95 -39.45 7.61
N TYR A 444 -71.72 -39.35 7.09
CA TYR A 444 -70.71 -40.40 7.22
C TYR A 444 -70.47 -40.77 8.69
N LYS A 445 -70.37 -39.78 9.58
CA LYS A 445 -70.22 -40.02 11.03
C LYS A 445 -71.41 -40.74 11.66
N LYS A 446 -72.63 -40.48 11.18
CA LYS A 446 -73.85 -41.14 11.70
C LYS A 446 -73.93 -42.60 11.26
N GLN A 447 -73.63 -42.87 9.99
CA GLN A 447 -73.84 -44.18 9.35
C GLN A 447 -72.64 -45.13 9.49
N SER A 448 -71.42 -44.61 9.60
CA SER A 448 -70.21 -45.44 9.63
C SER A 448 -69.97 -46.10 11.01
N LEU A 449 -70.26 -47.40 11.11
CA LEU A 449 -69.88 -48.26 12.23
C LEU A 449 -68.36 -48.24 12.47
N HIS A 450 -67.57 -48.16 11.39
CA HIS A 450 -66.12 -48.12 11.44
C HIS A 450 -65.59 -46.84 12.10
N HIS A 451 -66.18 -45.68 11.80
CA HIS A 451 -65.79 -44.40 12.41
C HIS A 451 -66.16 -44.36 13.91
N LYS A 452 -67.34 -44.89 14.29
CA LYS A 452 -67.75 -45.03 15.70
C LYS A 452 -66.80 -45.93 16.49
N ALA A 453 -66.36 -47.05 15.91
CA ALA A 453 -65.38 -47.95 16.53
C ALA A 453 -63.99 -47.30 16.67
N LEU A 454 -63.59 -46.44 15.72
CA LEU A 454 -62.32 -45.72 15.74
C LEU A 454 -62.29 -44.63 16.82
N ILE A 455 -63.37 -43.86 16.98
CA ILE A 455 -63.48 -42.87 18.07
C ILE A 455 -63.44 -43.55 19.44
N ASN A 456 -64.14 -44.69 19.62
CA ASN A 456 -64.16 -45.40 20.89
C ASN A 456 -62.79 -46.02 21.27
N ARG A 457 -61.91 -46.30 20.30
CA ARG A 457 -60.56 -46.82 20.57
C ARG A 457 -59.54 -45.76 20.99
N TYR A 458 -59.75 -44.50 20.60
CA TYR A 458 -58.78 -43.41 20.80
C TYR A 458 -59.36 -42.23 21.61
N GLY A 459 -60.56 -42.41 22.18
CA GLY A 459 -61.27 -41.41 22.98
C GLY A 459 -61.40 -41.78 24.47
N GLY A 460 -60.55 -42.69 24.96
CA GLY A 460 -60.35 -42.98 26.39
C GLY A 460 -59.18 -42.19 26.95
#